data_AF-A0A7V7XR15-F1
#
_entry.id   AF-A0A7V7XR15-F1
#
_cell.length_a   1.000
_cell.length_b   1.000
_cell.length_c   1.000
_cell.angle_alpha   90.00
_cell.angle_beta   90.00
_cell.angle_gamma   90.00
#
_symmetry.space_group_name_H-M   'P 1'
#
loop_
_entity.id
_entity.type
_entity.pdbx_description
1 polymer ?
#
loop_
_entity_poly.entity_id
_entity_poly.type
_entity_poly.pdbx_seq_one_letter_code
_entity_poly.pdbx_strand_id
1 'polypeptide(L)'
;MRGYLDQMFRDSGGIGRMMLAAAFLAALSQPALSEWQREVGPHGVRRAWIDREAPVLGLPCVVRLQFSATGDGGTARDRGRGMLALAFSIAPVAPLKGFDFDYFEGPDAPAKGKKLMSVTIHKDGQRTTHWLAADGWRSADVADGFVFGVADRLRGNPASGRLGKILAEMMRDAQHVEVAVVDGRHPATVLSATFSLADGKNALRELTAGR
;
A
#
# COMPACT_ATOMS: atom_id res chain seq x y z
N MET A 1 62.22 49.72 5.58
CA MET A 1 61.83 50.79 4.65
C MET A 1 62.09 50.31 3.24
N ARG A 2 61.10 50.43 2.36
CA ARG A 2 61.21 50.44 0.89
C ARG A 2 61.88 49.18 0.29
N GLY A 3 61.12 48.30 -0.35
CA GLY A 3 60.51 48.61 -1.63
C GLY A 3 61.59 48.56 -2.72
N TYR A 4 61.29 48.28 -3.96
CA TYR A 4 60.05 48.28 -4.70
C TYR A 4 60.53 47.90 -6.12
N LEU A 5 59.65 47.31 -6.91
CA LEU A 5 59.69 47.35 -8.38
C LEU A 5 60.72 46.43 -9.06
N ASP A 6 60.39 45.70 -10.10
CA ASP A 6 59.10 45.43 -10.73
C ASP A 6 59.37 44.38 -11.81
N GLN A 7 58.26 43.84 -12.34
CA GLN A 7 58.15 43.28 -13.68
C GLN A 7 58.65 41.84 -13.92
N MET A 8 57.91 40.98 -14.62
CA MET A 8 56.86 41.25 -15.60
C MET A 8 56.02 39.98 -15.82
N PHE A 9 54.71 40.10 -15.61
CA PHE A 9 53.59 39.55 -16.41
C PHE A 9 53.78 38.31 -17.32
N ARG A 10 52.74 37.45 -17.27
CA ARG A 10 52.27 36.40 -18.24
C ARG A 10 52.92 35.03 -18.03
N ASP A 11 52.22 33.90 -17.83
CA ASP A 11 50.84 33.48 -18.12
C ASP A 11 50.41 32.44 -17.05
N SER A 12 49.23 32.55 -16.42
CA SER A 12 47.98 31.86 -16.81
C SER A 12 48.15 30.33 -16.95
N GLY A 13 47.56 29.41 -16.17
CA GLY A 13 46.52 29.44 -15.15
C GLY A 13 46.20 27.99 -14.74
N GLY A 14 45.68 27.77 -13.54
CA GLY A 14 45.32 26.41 -13.08
C GLY A 14 45.07 26.36 -11.58
N ILE A 15 43.90 26.87 -11.17
CA ILE A 15 43.47 27.13 -9.81
C ILE A 15 43.35 25.83 -9.02
N GLY A 16 44.29 25.59 -8.10
CA GLY A 16 44.07 24.73 -6.94
C GLY A 16 43.22 25.48 -5.92
N ARG A 17 41.93 25.17 -5.84
CA ARG A 17 41.10 25.41 -4.66
C ARG A 17 39.72 24.77 -4.78
N MET A 18 39.25 24.30 -3.62
CA MET A 18 37.90 23.87 -3.28
C MET A 18 37.56 22.40 -3.55
N MET A 19 37.92 21.59 -2.55
CA MET A 19 36.98 20.67 -1.93
C MET A 19 35.58 21.31 -1.90
N LEU A 20 34.65 20.73 -2.63
CA LEU A 20 33.24 20.68 -2.26
C LEU A 20 32.67 19.38 -2.82
N ALA A 21 32.88 18.29 -2.08
CA ALA A 21 32.14 17.06 -2.32
C ALA A 21 30.68 17.33 -1.91
N ALA A 22 29.87 17.77 -2.87
CA ALA A 22 28.42 17.81 -2.72
C ALA A 22 27.90 16.38 -2.80
N ALA A 23 28.01 15.63 -1.71
CA ALA A 23 27.27 14.40 -1.53
C ALA A 23 25.81 14.78 -1.25
N PHE A 24 25.01 14.82 -2.31
CA PHE A 24 23.54 14.82 -2.21
C PHE A 24 23.13 13.46 -1.64
N LEU A 25 23.10 13.35 -0.32
CA LEU A 25 22.38 12.28 0.37
C LEU A 25 20.89 12.56 0.19
N ALA A 26 20.33 12.09 -0.93
CA ALA A 26 18.91 11.79 -1.00
C ALA A 26 18.67 10.61 -0.05
N ALA A 27 18.52 10.89 1.24
CA ALA A 27 17.86 9.98 2.14
C ALA A 27 16.43 9.83 1.60
N LEU A 28 16.18 8.76 0.86
CA LEU A 28 14.82 8.28 0.62
C LEU A 28 14.25 8.03 2.01
N SER A 29 13.50 9.00 2.54
CA SER A 29 12.71 8.85 3.74
C SER A 29 11.81 7.64 3.52
N GLN A 30 12.18 6.51 4.12
CA GLN A 30 11.29 5.36 4.15
C GLN A 30 10.00 5.85 4.82
N PRO A 31 8.83 5.61 4.20
CA PRO A 31 7.58 6.06 4.78
C PRO A 31 7.46 5.48 6.19
N ALA A 32 7.06 6.33 7.15
CA ALA A 32 6.93 5.89 8.53
C ALA A 32 5.85 4.80 8.63
N LEU A 33 6.12 3.79 9.44
CA LEU A 33 5.11 2.82 9.82
C LEU A 33 3.93 3.54 10.50
N SER A 34 2.73 3.08 10.23
CA SER A 34 1.45 3.60 10.71
C SER A 34 0.99 4.91 10.09
N GLU A 35 1.66 5.41 9.05
CA GLU A 35 1.19 6.55 8.27
C GLU A 35 0.59 6.10 6.94
N TRP A 36 -0.51 6.74 6.56
CA TRP A 36 -1.11 6.52 5.24
C TRP A 36 -0.26 7.17 4.15
N GLN A 37 0.17 6.33 3.23
CA GLN A 37 0.94 6.68 2.05
C GLN A 37 0.04 6.70 0.83
N ARG A 38 0.52 7.37 -0.23
CA ARG A 38 -0.19 7.47 -1.50
C ARG A 38 0.77 7.63 -2.66
N GLU A 39 0.32 7.19 -3.82
CA GLU A 39 1.08 7.31 -5.06
C GLU A 39 0.14 7.37 -6.26
N VAL A 40 0.55 8.14 -7.28
CA VAL A 40 0.02 8.03 -8.63
C VAL A 40 1.12 7.45 -9.51
N GLY A 41 0.97 6.18 -9.86
CA GLY A 41 1.91 5.46 -10.71
C GLY A 41 1.69 5.72 -12.20
N PRO A 42 2.48 5.06 -13.07
CA PRO A 42 2.33 5.12 -14.52
C PRO A 42 0.90 4.79 -14.96
N HIS A 43 0.45 5.41 -16.05
CA HIS A 43 -0.90 5.25 -16.60
C HIS A 43 -2.04 5.66 -15.66
N GLY A 44 -1.75 6.47 -14.64
CA GLY A 44 -2.76 7.01 -13.73
C GLY A 44 -3.29 6.01 -12.71
N VAL A 45 -2.56 4.91 -12.47
CA VAL A 45 -2.89 3.97 -11.38
C VAL A 45 -2.66 4.68 -10.05
N ARG A 46 -3.70 4.78 -9.23
CA ARG A 46 -3.61 5.42 -7.91
C ARG A 46 -3.54 4.35 -6.83
N ARG A 47 -2.70 4.58 -5.83
CA ARG A 47 -2.52 3.70 -4.67
C ARG A 47 -2.61 4.50 -3.39
N ALA A 48 -3.22 3.93 -2.37
CA ALA A 48 -3.11 4.41 -0.99
C ALA A 48 -2.93 3.20 -0.09
N TRP A 49 -1.97 3.26 0.83
CA TRP A 49 -1.66 2.14 1.71
C TRP A 49 -1.20 2.62 3.08
N ILE A 50 -1.23 1.72 4.04
CA ILE A 50 -0.65 1.90 5.37
C ILE A 50 0.07 0.61 5.74
N ASP A 51 1.30 0.78 6.21
CA ASP A 51 2.10 -0.29 6.79
C ASP A 51 2.02 -0.20 8.30
N ARG A 52 2.10 -1.33 9.00
CA ARG A 52 2.32 -1.34 10.45
C ARG A 52 3.03 -2.62 10.86
N GLU A 53 3.69 -2.55 12.00
CA GLU A 53 4.03 -3.77 12.72
C GLU A 53 2.81 -4.28 13.49
N ALA A 54 2.62 -5.60 13.45
CA ALA A 54 1.58 -6.29 14.18
C ALA A 54 2.04 -7.71 14.51
N PRO A 55 1.71 -8.24 15.71
CA PRO A 55 1.86 -9.66 15.96
C PRO A 55 0.84 -10.44 15.13
N VAL A 56 1.31 -11.34 14.29
CA VAL A 56 0.49 -12.27 13.52
C VAL A 56 0.84 -13.68 13.98
N LEU A 57 -0.14 -14.43 14.50
CA LEU A 57 0.07 -15.74 15.13
C LEU A 57 1.21 -15.73 16.18
N GLY A 58 1.35 -14.63 16.92
CA GLY A 58 2.36 -14.46 17.96
C GLY A 58 3.75 -14.06 17.46
N LEU A 59 3.96 -13.89 16.15
CA LEU A 59 5.23 -13.46 15.57
C LEU A 59 5.17 -12.02 15.06
N PRO A 60 6.26 -11.24 15.19
CA PRO A 60 6.30 -9.88 14.67
C PRO A 60 6.30 -9.90 13.14
N CYS A 61 5.31 -9.24 12.55
CA CYS A 61 5.19 -9.08 11.10
C CYS A 61 4.97 -7.61 10.74
N VAL A 62 5.45 -7.21 9.58
CA VAL A 62 4.96 -6.02 8.89
C VAL A 62 3.75 -6.43 8.06
N VAL A 63 2.65 -5.72 8.27
CA VAL A 63 1.40 -5.92 7.53
C VAL A 63 1.03 -4.65 6.79
N ARG A 64 0.53 -4.82 5.56
CA ARG A 64 0.11 -3.73 4.68
C ARG A 64 -1.36 -3.85 4.36
N LEU A 65 -2.10 -2.76 4.51
CA LEU A 65 -3.40 -2.58 3.88
C LEU A 65 -3.23 -1.62 2.71
N GLN A 66 -3.58 -2.05 1.49
CA GLN A 66 -3.46 -1.23 0.29
C GLN A 66 -4.75 -1.26 -0.52
N PHE A 67 -5.14 -0.08 -0.99
CA PHE A 67 -6.13 0.07 -2.03
C PHE A 67 -5.47 0.59 -3.31
N SER A 68 -5.96 0.13 -4.45
CA SER A 68 -5.46 0.57 -5.76
C SER A 68 -6.63 0.79 -6.71
N ALA A 69 -6.59 1.86 -7.47
CA ALA A 69 -7.62 2.22 -8.43
C ALA A 69 -7.01 2.48 -9.80
N THR A 70 -7.65 1.93 -10.85
CA THR A 70 -7.33 2.22 -12.25
C THR A 70 -8.48 3.02 -12.90
N GLY A 71 -8.15 3.97 -13.79
CA GLY A 71 -9.06 4.90 -14.50
C GLY A 71 -8.69 6.36 -14.20
N ASP A 72 -8.40 7.27 -15.13
CA ASP A 72 -9.19 7.62 -16.32
C ASP A 72 -8.32 7.90 -17.58
N GLY A 73 -7.35 7.03 -17.90
CA GLY A 73 -6.44 7.23 -19.03
C GLY A 73 -7.04 7.03 -20.44
N GLY A 74 -8.36 7.13 -20.62
CA GLY A 74 -9.07 6.75 -21.84
C GLY A 74 -9.99 7.84 -22.41
N THR A 75 -10.63 7.52 -23.53
CA THR A 75 -11.57 8.41 -24.23
C THR A 75 -12.81 8.70 -23.37
N ALA A 76 -13.69 9.63 -23.77
CA ALA A 76 -14.96 9.89 -23.08
C ALA A 76 -15.83 8.62 -22.87
N ARG A 77 -15.59 7.55 -23.64
CA ARG A 77 -16.25 6.24 -23.53
C ARG A 77 -15.74 5.38 -22.35
N ASP A 78 -14.56 5.70 -21.83
CA ASP A 78 -13.87 4.97 -20.76
C ASP A 78 -14.05 5.63 -19.38
N ARG A 79 -14.66 6.81 -19.32
CA ARG A 79 -15.04 7.46 -18.07
C ARG A 79 -15.92 6.52 -17.23
N GLY A 80 -15.53 6.32 -15.97
CA GLY A 80 -16.23 5.43 -15.05
C GLY A 80 -15.95 3.93 -15.27
N ARG A 81 -14.97 3.57 -16.11
CA ARG A 81 -14.45 2.20 -16.25
C ARG A 81 -13.09 2.06 -15.59
N GLY A 82 -12.86 0.93 -14.94
CA GLY A 82 -11.61 0.67 -14.26
C GLY A 82 -11.70 -0.51 -13.31
N MET A 83 -10.74 -0.58 -12.40
CA MET A 83 -10.66 -1.59 -11.36
C MET A 83 -10.36 -0.91 -10.04
N LEU A 84 -11.02 -1.36 -8.99
CA LEU A 84 -10.67 -1.05 -7.62
C LEU A 84 -10.21 -2.35 -6.98
N ALA A 85 -9.03 -2.34 -6.38
CA ALA A 85 -8.44 -3.49 -5.73
C ALA A 85 -8.13 -3.17 -4.26
N LEU A 86 -8.23 -4.19 -3.44
CA LEU A 86 -7.82 -4.25 -2.05
C LEU A 86 -6.77 -5.34 -1.94
N ALA A 87 -5.64 -5.04 -1.31
CA ALA A 87 -4.59 -5.98 -0.98
C ALA A 87 -4.28 -5.91 0.52
N PHE A 88 -4.19 -7.07 1.16
CA PHE A 88 -3.67 -7.24 2.50
C PHE A 88 -2.42 -8.11 2.43
N SER A 89 -1.28 -7.54 2.79
CA SER A 89 0.02 -8.22 2.72
C SER A 89 0.59 -8.46 4.11
N ILE A 90 1.31 -9.57 4.28
CA ILE A 90 2.00 -9.94 5.51
C ILE A 90 3.42 -10.36 5.15
N ALA A 91 4.41 -9.91 5.92
CA ALA A 91 5.80 -10.38 5.83
C ALA A 91 6.50 -10.29 7.20
N PRO A 92 7.46 -11.16 7.53
CA PRO A 92 7.80 -12.40 6.82
C PRO A 92 6.75 -13.49 7.03
N VAL A 93 6.53 -14.38 6.04
CA VAL A 93 5.57 -15.50 6.15
C VAL A 93 6.22 -16.86 6.36
N ALA A 94 7.49 -17.07 6.00
CA ALA A 94 8.21 -18.32 6.24
C ALA A 94 8.19 -18.80 7.72
N PRO A 95 8.29 -17.91 8.74
CA PRO A 95 8.23 -18.34 10.13
C PRO A 95 6.80 -18.55 10.66
N LEU A 96 5.77 -18.06 9.95
CA LEU A 96 4.36 -18.23 10.35
C LEU A 96 3.91 -19.67 10.12
N LYS A 97 3.98 -20.50 11.17
CA LYS A 97 3.49 -21.87 11.15
C LYS A 97 2.00 -21.93 11.51
N GLY A 98 1.30 -22.91 10.96
CA GLY A 98 -0.10 -23.18 11.29
C GLY A 98 -1.13 -22.49 10.40
N PHE A 99 -0.70 -21.67 9.44
CA PHE A 99 -1.54 -21.12 8.38
C PHE A 99 -1.12 -21.68 7.01
N ASP A 100 -2.08 -22.14 6.23
CA ASP A 100 -1.85 -22.69 4.89
C ASP A 100 -1.95 -21.61 3.80
N PHE A 101 -0.82 -20.94 3.51
CA PHE A 101 -0.73 -19.94 2.45
C PHE A 101 -0.97 -20.53 1.05
N ASP A 102 -0.51 -21.76 0.82
CA ASP A 102 -0.63 -22.44 -0.48
C ASP A 102 -2.11 -22.74 -0.82
N TYR A 103 -3.01 -22.78 0.19
CA TYR A 103 -4.46 -22.87 -0.02
C TYR A 103 -5.04 -21.71 -0.83
N PHE A 104 -4.37 -20.56 -0.83
CA PHE A 104 -4.76 -19.34 -1.53
C PHE A 104 -3.96 -19.09 -2.81
N GLU A 105 -2.83 -19.78 -3.00
CA GLU A 105 -1.86 -19.44 -4.04
C GLU A 105 -2.24 -20.02 -5.41
N GLY A 106 -2.37 -19.13 -6.41
CA GLY A 106 -2.50 -19.50 -7.82
C GLY A 106 -3.94 -19.57 -8.38
N PRO A 107 -4.07 -19.76 -9.70
CA PRO A 107 -5.35 -19.64 -10.41
C PRO A 107 -6.37 -20.74 -10.06
N ASP A 108 -5.91 -21.89 -9.57
CA ASP A 108 -6.72 -23.06 -9.21
C ASP A 108 -6.69 -23.34 -7.71
N ALA A 109 -6.32 -22.33 -6.91
CA ALA A 109 -6.25 -22.42 -5.46
C ALA A 109 -7.57 -22.90 -4.85
N PRO A 110 -7.56 -23.79 -3.85
CA PRO A 110 -8.78 -24.22 -3.16
C PRO A 110 -9.59 -23.09 -2.51
N ALA A 111 -8.98 -21.94 -2.21
CA ALA A 111 -9.65 -20.75 -1.69
C ALA A 111 -10.53 -20.04 -2.74
N LYS A 112 -10.35 -20.29 -4.03
CA LYS A 112 -10.98 -19.53 -5.11
C LYS A 112 -12.50 -19.43 -4.93
N GLY A 113 -13.00 -18.20 -4.92
CA GLY A 113 -14.42 -17.91 -4.75
C GLY A 113 -14.98 -18.10 -3.33
N LYS A 114 -14.20 -18.62 -2.38
CA LYS A 114 -14.60 -18.76 -0.97
C LYS A 114 -14.41 -17.45 -0.23
N LYS A 115 -15.41 -17.06 0.56
CA LYS A 115 -15.37 -15.83 1.35
C LYS A 115 -14.58 -16.02 2.65
N LEU A 116 -13.25 -16.01 2.55
CA LEU A 116 -12.34 -16.26 3.67
C LEU A 116 -11.66 -15.00 4.22
N MET A 117 -11.79 -13.86 3.52
CA MET A 117 -11.29 -12.57 4.01
C MET A 117 -12.44 -11.74 4.56
N SER A 118 -12.28 -11.15 5.74
CA SER A 118 -13.22 -10.18 6.29
C SER A 118 -12.57 -8.81 6.43
N VAL A 119 -13.33 -7.77 6.10
CA VAL A 119 -12.99 -6.37 6.38
C VAL A 119 -14.04 -5.84 7.35
N THR A 120 -13.64 -5.55 8.59
CA THR A 120 -14.51 -5.02 9.63
C THR A 120 -14.19 -3.54 9.86
N ILE A 121 -15.17 -2.68 9.65
CA ILE A 121 -15.03 -1.23 9.84
C ILE A 121 -15.67 -0.86 11.16
N HIS A 122 -14.94 -0.14 12.00
CA HIS A 122 -15.43 0.33 13.29
C HIS A 122 -15.72 1.83 13.23
N LYS A 123 -16.95 2.17 13.61
CA LYS A 123 -17.45 3.54 13.66
C LYS A 123 -18.35 3.73 14.88
N ASP A 124 -17.99 4.63 15.78
CA ASP A 124 -18.83 5.10 16.89
C ASP A 124 -19.37 3.94 17.75
N GLY A 125 -18.51 2.95 18.03
CA GLY A 125 -18.85 1.73 18.76
C GLY A 125 -19.62 0.68 17.95
N GLN A 126 -20.03 0.99 16.72
CA GLN A 126 -20.61 0.04 15.78
C GLN A 126 -19.53 -0.65 14.95
N ARG A 127 -19.81 -1.89 14.52
CA ARG A 127 -18.96 -2.66 13.62
C ARG A 127 -19.77 -3.13 12.40
N THR A 128 -19.20 -2.95 11.22
CA THR A 128 -19.75 -3.47 9.96
C THR A 128 -18.72 -4.40 9.33
N THR A 129 -19.10 -5.66 9.07
CA THR A 129 -18.19 -6.68 8.52
C THR A 129 -18.58 -7.07 7.11
N HIS A 130 -17.61 -7.02 6.20
CA HIS A 130 -17.74 -7.42 4.80
C HIS A 130 -16.90 -8.66 4.52
N TRP A 131 -17.53 -9.74 4.07
CA TRP A 131 -16.84 -10.97 3.68
C TRP A 131 -16.54 -10.99 2.18
N LEU A 132 -15.26 -11.19 1.86
CA LEU A 132 -14.67 -11.11 0.53
C LEU A 132 -14.05 -12.45 0.14
N ALA A 133 -14.18 -12.81 -1.14
CA ALA A 133 -13.41 -13.89 -1.71
C ALA A 133 -12.09 -13.30 -2.19
N ALA A 134 -11.01 -13.63 -1.49
CA ALA A 134 -9.67 -13.16 -1.81
C ALA A 134 -8.87 -14.30 -2.45
N ASP A 135 -8.13 -13.95 -3.49
CA ASP A 135 -7.09 -14.80 -4.06
C ASP A 135 -5.76 -14.47 -3.35
N GLY A 136 -4.79 -15.38 -3.43
CA GLY A 136 -3.49 -15.21 -2.79
C GLY A 136 -2.32 -15.38 -3.76
N TRP A 137 -1.20 -14.71 -3.46
CA TRP A 137 0.06 -14.91 -4.16
C TRP A 137 1.26 -14.48 -3.30
N ARG A 138 2.41 -15.11 -3.54
CA ARG A 138 3.69 -14.64 -3.01
C ARG A 138 4.08 -13.33 -3.69
N SER A 139 4.45 -12.34 -2.89
CA SER A 139 4.84 -11.02 -3.36
C SER A 139 6.21 -11.07 -4.04
N ALA A 140 6.33 -10.47 -5.22
CA ALA A 140 7.62 -10.19 -5.85
C ALA A 140 8.29 -8.94 -5.27
N ASP A 141 7.49 -8.01 -4.72
CA ASP A 141 7.94 -6.70 -4.26
C ASP A 141 8.34 -6.69 -2.77
N VAL A 142 7.88 -7.69 -2.01
CA VAL A 142 8.13 -7.80 -0.57
C VAL A 142 8.79 -9.14 -0.31
N ALA A 143 10.06 -9.11 0.13
CA ALA A 143 10.80 -10.31 0.49
C ALA A 143 10.04 -11.11 1.56
N ASP A 144 9.83 -12.39 1.29
CA ASP A 144 9.03 -13.29 2.14
C ASP A 144 7.62 -12.74 2.45
N GLY A 145 7.02 -12.03 1.49
CA GLY A 145 5.67 -11.48 1.60
C GLY A 145 4.63 -12.39 0.95
N PHE A 146 3.45 -12.47 1.56
CA PHE A 146 2.25 -13.03 0.93
C PHE A 146 1.18 -11.96 0.84
N VAL A 147 0.43 -11.94 -0.25
CA VAL A 147 -0.63 -10.97 -0.51
C VAL A 147 -1.96 -11.69 -0.67
N PHE A 148 -2.98 -11.22 0.03
CA PHE A 148 -4.38 -11.56 -0.20
C PHE A 148 -5.06 -10.41 -0.93
N GLY A 149 -5.62 -10.67 -2.11
CA GLY A 149 -6.16 -9.64 -2.99
C GLY A 149 -7.61 -9.85 -3.38
N VAL A 150 -8.33 -8.75 -3.48
CA VAL A 150 -9.72 -8.68 -3.97
C VAL A 150 -9.80 -7.56 -4.99
N ALA A 151 -10.46 -7.78 -6.13
CA ALA A 151 -10.64 -6.75 -7.14
C ALA A 151 -12.09 -6.70 -7.64
N ASP A 152 -12.64 -5.49 -7.73
CA ASP A 152 -13.93 -5.19 -8.32
C ASP A 152 -13.74 -4.40 -9.62
N ARG A 153 -14.43 -4.82 -10.68
CA ARG A 153 -14.55 -4.02 -11.90
C ARG A 153 -15.48 -2.83 -11.64
N LEU A 154 -15.02 -1.63 -11.95
CA LEU A 154 -15.81 -0.42 -11.93
C LEU A 154 -16.64 -0.36 -13.22
N ARG A 155 -17.97 -0.40 -13.10
CA ARG A 155 -18.92 -0.21 -14.20
C ARG A 155 -19.80 0.99 -13.89
N GLY A 156 -19.37 2.19 -14.30
CA GLY A 156 -20.12 3.42 -14.06
C GLY A 156 -19.90 3.92 -12.63
N ASN A 157 -20.84 3.62 -11.71
CA ASN A 157 -20.77 4.13 -10.33
C ASN A 157 -19.78 3.31 -9.48
N PRO A 158 -18.64 3.87 -9.05
CA PRO A 158 -17.67 3.12 -8.28
C PRO A 158 -18.18 2.74 -6.89
N ALA A 159 -19.13 3.50 -6.34
CA ALA A 159 -19.75 3.22 -5.05
C ALA A 159 -20.75 2.05 -5.10
N SER A 160 -21.08 1.51 -6.28
CA SER A 160 -21.97 0.34 -6.38
C SER A 160 -21.23 -0.99 -6.17
N GLY A 161 -19.92 -1.02 -6.41
CA GLY A 161 -19.06 -2.18 -6.15
C GLY A 161 -18.88 -2.44 -4.65
N ARG A 162 -18.54 -3.67 -4.26
CA ARG A 162 -18.38 -4.04 -2.85
C ARG A 162 -17.21 -3.29 -2.22
N LEU A 163 -16.07 -3.23 -2.90
CA LEU A 163 -14.91 -2.46 -2.45
C LEU A 163 -15.24 -0.96 -2.40
N GLY A 164 -16.01 -0.45 -3.35
CA GLY A 164 -16.45 0.95 -3.34
C GLY A 164 -17.28 1.31 -2.10
N LYS A 165 -18.17 0.42 -1.66
CA LYS A 165 -18.93 0.57 -0.41
C LYS A 165 -18.01 0.55 0.81
N ILE A 166 -17.05 -0.38 0.86
CA ILE A 166 -16.04 -0.47 1.92
C ILE A 166 -15.24 0.84 2.01
N LEU A 167 -14.70 1.37 0.91
CA LEU A 167 -13.99 2.66 0.95
C LEU A 167 -14.91 3.80 1.42
N ALA A 168 -16.15 3.85 0.93
CA ALA A 168 -17.09 4.89 1.31
C ALA A 168 -17.40 4.86 2.82
N GLU A 169 -17.52 3.66 3.41
CA GLU A 169 -17.69 3.48 4.85
C GLU A 169 -16.44 3.91 5.63
N MET A 170 -15.25 3.51 5.18
CA MET A 170 -13.97 3.91 5.81
C MET A 170 -13.78 5.43 5.81
N MET A 171 -14.25 6.14 4.77
CA MET A 171 -14.14 7.59 4.69
C MET A 171 -15.15 8.36 5.56
N ARG A 172 -16.21 7.71 6.08
CA ARG A 172 -17.27 8.33 6.89
C ARG A 172 -16.98 8.29 8.39
N ASP A 173 -15.82 8.78 8.80
CA ASP A 173 -15.42 8.88 10.21
C ASP A 173 -15.26 7.54 10.95
N ALA A 174 -14.98 6.46 10.23
CA ALA A 174 -14.52 5.23 10.86
C ALA A 174 -13.19 5.48 11.59
N GLN A 175 -13.04 4.89 12.78
CA GLN A 175 -11.83 5.05 13.59
C GLN A 175 -10.73 4.08 13.15
N HIS A 176 -11.11 2.84 12.88
CA HIS A 176 -10.19 1.79 12.46
C HIS A 176 -10.87 0.75 11.56
N VAL A 177 -10.05 0.04 10.82
CA VAL A 177 -10.45 -1.12 10.01
C VAL A 177 -9.67 -2.34 10.47
N GLU A 178 -10.34 -3.45 10.69
CA GLU A 178 -9.72 -4.75 10.90
C GLU A 178 -9.83 -5.56 9.61
N VAL A 179 -8.71 -6.15 9.21
CA VAL A 179 -8.68 -7.14 8.15
C VAL A 179 -8.30 -8.47 8.76
N ALA A 180 -9.07 -9.51 8.43
CA ALA A 180 -8.79 -10.87 8.84
C ALA A 180 -8.91 -11.84 7.67
N VAL A 181 -8.10 -12.89 7.68
CA VAL A 181 -8.13 -13.99 6.70
C VAL A 181 -8.18 -15.31 7.47
N VAL A 182 -9.22 -16.09 7.20
CA VAL A 182 -9.46 -17.40 7.82
C VAL A 182 -8.78 -18.48 6.98
N ASP A 183 -7.99 -19.35 7.62
CA ASP A 183 -7.41 -20.51 6.94
C ASP A 183 -8.55 -21.45 6.46
N GLY A 184 -8.55 -21.77 5.17
CA GLY A 184 -9.60 -22.57 4.57
C GLY A 184 -9.52 -24.08 4.84
N ARG A 185 -8.40 -24.59 5.35
CA ARG A 185 -8.25 -25.96 5.88
C ARG A 185 -8.43 -26.02 7.39
N HIS A 186 -8.03 -24.96 8.10
CA HIS A 186 -8.07 -24.87 9.57
C HIS A 186 -8.82 -23.61 10.03
N PRO A 187 -10.17 -23.57 10.01
CA PRO A 187 -10.92 -22.34 10.26
C PRO A 187 -10.71 -21.68 11.63
N ALA A 188 -10.10 -22.38 12.59
CA ALA A 188 -9.68 -21.82 13.87
C ALA A 188 -8.43 -20.93 13.77
N THR A 189 -7.62 -21.08 12.71
CA THR A 189 -6.47 -20.22 12.43
C THR A 189 -6.91 -19.01 11.64
N VAL A 190 -6.65 -17.82 12.18
CA VAL A 190 -6.97 -16.55 11.55
C VAL A 190 -5.76 -15.63 11.59
N LEU A 191 -5.40 -15.06 10.44
CA LEU A 191 -4.46 -13.94 10.37
C LEU A 191 -5.28 -12.66 10.46
N SER A 192 -4.94 -11.73 11.35
CA SER A 192 -5.63 -10.45 11.41
C SER A 192 -4.72 -9.30 11.78
N ALA A 193 -5.13 -8.11 11.33
CA ALA A 193 -4.50 -6.85 11.69
C ALA A 193 -5.53 -5.73 11.69
N THR A 194 -5.37 -4.78 12.60
CA THR A 194 -6.17 -3.56 12.65
C THR A 194 -5.40 -2.41 11.99
N PHE A 195 -6.04 -1.38 11.46
CA PHE A 195 -5.36 -0.22 10.90
C PHE A 195 -6.11 1.04 11.30
N SER A 196 -5.36 2.04 11.77
CA SER A 196 -5.93 3.35 12.09
C SER A 196 -6.39 4.06 10.81
N LEU A 197 -7.53 4.73 10.88
CA LEU A 197 -8.04 5.57 9.79
C LEU A 197 -7.94 7.07 10.07
N ALA A 198 -7.32 7.46 11.20
CA ALA A 198 -7.28 8.85 11.67
C ALA A 198 -6.83 9.83 10.58
N ASP A 199 -5.74 9.49 9.85
CA ASP A 199 -5.18 10.34 8.79
C ASP A 199 -5.36 9.76 7.38
N GLY A 200 -6.00 8.59 7.27
CA GLY A 200 -6.15 7.87 6.00
C GLY A 200 -7.18 8.45 5.05
N LYS A 201 -8.09 9.31 5.54
CA LYS A 201 -9.21 9.82 4.75
C LYS A 201 -8.76 10.57 3.51
N ASN A 202 -7.70 11.38 3.60
CA ASN A 202 -7.21 12.13 2.44
C ASN A 202 -6.56 11.21 1.40
N ALA A 203 -5.73 10.27 1.83
CA ALA A 203 -5.13 9.26 0.95
C ALA A 203 -6.21 8.41 0.25
N LEU A 204 -7.25 7.99 0.98
CA LEU A 204 -8.37 7.21 0.44
C LEU A 204 -9.28 8.03 -0.48
N ARG A 205 -9.48 9.33 -0.22
CA ARG A 205 -10.25 10.21 -1.13
C ARG A 205 -9.54 10.36 -2.46
N GLU A 206 -8.23 10.53 -2.46
CA GLU A 206 -7.45 10.74 -3.69
C GLU A 206 -7.46 9.52 -4.62
N LEU A 207 -7.60 8.29 -4.10
CA LEU A 207 -7.89 7.10 -4.93
C LEU A 207 -9.12 7.30 -5.82
N THR A 208 -10.10 8.07 -5.33
CA THR A 208 -11.37 8.34 -5.99
C THR A 208 -11.43 9.72 -6.66
N ALA A 209 -10.39 10.55 -6.54
CA ALA A 209 -10.39 11.95 -6.99
C ALA A 209 -9.92 12.16 -8.43
N GLY A 210 -9.16 11.22 -9.02
CA GLY A 210 -8.80 11.25 -10.44
C GLY A 210 -9.95 10.81 -11.35
N ARG A 211 -11.14 11.35 -11.10
CA ARG A 211 -12.44 11.06 -11.72
C ARG A 211 -13.05 12.33 -12.29
#